data_AF-N1QR23-F1
#
_entry.id   AF-N1QR23-F1
#
_cell.length_a   1.000
_cell.length_b   1.000
_cell.length_c   1.000
_cell.angle_alpha   90.00
_cell.angle_beta   90.00
_cell.angle_gamma   90.00
#
_symmetry.space_group_name_H-M   'P 1'
#
loop_
_entity.id
_entity.type
_entity.pdbx_description
1 polymer ?
#
loop_
_entity_poly.entity_id
_entity_poly.type
_entity_poly.pdbx_seq_one_letter_code
_entity_poly.pdbx_strand_id
1 'polypeptide(L)'
;MPVVLVVVQVLGTLHAGPWTTHVVLWFFEFMNSFGARNPSISLFERRCPLRRVRFLVTDYKQLWPKKYKPILRRLSCYDIVDFDSNNDVHCFHHVILGLLRDRNLIIRRHPTRNPKGHSMVGFTRFLRRAYGLRRDRPLALGENSGKKPRMLIISRRGTRRLLNLHQVETMATLVGFDVTVSEARDNDIKRFAETVNSCDVLVAVHGAGLTNQVFLPARAVVVQIVP
;
A
#
# COMPACT_ATOMS: atom_id res chain seq x y z
N MET A 1 -10.89 -25.03 26.88
CA MET A 1 -12.31 -25.36 26.65
C MET A 1 -12.71 -24.78 25.29
N PRO A 2 -13.32 -25.55 24.38
CA PRO A 2 -13.38 -25.23 22.95
C PRO A 2 -14.73 -24.58 22.59
N VAL A 3 -14.76 -23.28 22.32
CA VAL A 3 -16.04 -22.56 22.04
C VAL A 3 -15.65 -21.22 21.38
N VAL A 4 -16.07 -20.77 20.19
CA VAL A 4 -17.00 -21.23 19.14
C VAL A 4 -16.43 -20.74 17.80
N LEU A 5 -16.26 -21.61 16.82
CA LEU A 5 -16.06 -21.21 15.43
C LEU A 5 -17.44 -20.88 14.84
N VAL A 6 -17.78 -19.60 14.73
CA VAL A 6 -19.01 -19.18 14.04
C VAL A 6 -18.75 -19.18 12.54
N VAL A 7 -18.97 -20.34 11.92
CA VAL A 7 -19.16 -20.47 10.47
C VAL A 7 -20.59 -20.05 10.17
N VAL A 8 -20.77 -18.91 9.48
CA VAL A 8 -22.06 -18.58 8.88
C VAL A 8 -21.88 -18.47 7.38
N GLN A 9 -22.31 -19.55 6.72
CA GLN A 9 -22.54 -19.64 5.29
C GLN A 9 -24.03 -19.41 5.07
N VAL A 10 -24.44 -18.33 4.40
CA VAL A 10 -25.76 -18.25 3.75
C VAL A 10 -25.67 -17.46 2.44
N LEU A 11 -26.28 -18.07 1.40
CA LEU A 11 -26.40 -17.62 0.02
C LEU A 11 -27.11 -16.26 -0.11
N GLY A 12 -26.58 -15.40 -1.00
CA GLY A 12 -27.26 -14.18 -1.41
C GLY A 12 -26.47 -13.41 -2.46
N THR A 13 -26.82 -13.58 -3.72
CA THR A 13 -26.37 -12.74 -4.84
C THR A 13 -26.89 -11.30 -4.66
N LEU A 14 -26.01 -10.29 -4.60
CA LEU A 14 -26.17 -8.97 -5.23
C LEU A 14 -25.04 -7.97 -4.89
N HIS A 15 -24.78 -7.10 -5.86
CA HIS A 15 -23.63 -6.23 -6.07
C HIS A 15 -23.19 -5.30 -4.91
N ALA A 16 -21.88 -5.33 -4.60
CA ALA A 16 -21.21 -4.36 -3.71
C ALA A 16 -20.70 -3.12 -4.48
N GLY A 17 -20.66 -1.95 -3.83
CA GLY A 17 -20.07 -0.68 -4.33
C GLY A 17 -18.54 -0.52 -4.03
N PRO A 18 -17.84 0.54 -4.45
CA PRO A 18 -16.73 0.38 -5.40
C PRO A 18 -15.33 -0.05 -4.89
N TRP A 19 -15.04 -0.22 -3.60
CA TRP A 19 -13.67 -0.56 -3.13
C TRP A 19 -13.73 -1.08 -1.68
N THR A 20 -13.97 -2.37 -1.43
CA THR A 20 -14.12 -2.84 -0.04
C THR A 20 -13.43 -4.16 0.29
N THR A 21 -13.38 -5.13 -0.61
CA THR A 21 -12.88 -6.46 -0.26
C THR A 21 -11.39 -6.62 -0.56
N HIS A 22 -10.98 -6.48 -1.83
CA HIS A 22 -9.62 -6.86 -2.25
C HIS A 22 -8.55 -5.81 -2.01
N VAL A 23 -8.88 -4.53 -2.25
CA VAL A 23 -7.90 -3.45 -2.04
C VAL A 23 -7.52 -3.31 -0.58
N VAL A 24 -8.42 -3.68 0.34
CA VAL A 24 -8.19 -3.52 1.77
C VAL A 24 -7.38 -4.69 2.34
N LEU A 25 -7.68 -5.92 1.91
CA LEU A 25 -6.84 -7.09 2.21
C LEU A 25 -5.43 -6.94 1.61
N TRP A 26 -5.35 -6.56 0.34
CA TRP A 26 -4.09 -6.29 -0.33
C TRP A 26 -3.36 -5.11 0.28
N PHE A 27 -4.06 -4.06 0.71
CA PHE A 27 -3.48 -2.95 1.45
C PHE A 27 -2.76 -3.47 2.69
N PHE A 28 -3.41 -4.28 3.54
CA PHE A 28 -2.76 -4.85 4.73
C PHE A 28 -1.59 -5.79 4.42
N GLU A 29 -1.65 -6.53 3.31
CA GLU A 29 -0.55 -7.36 2.80
C GLU A 29 0.64 -6.54 2.29
N PHE A 30 0.37 -5.48 1.55
CA PHE A 30 1.36 -4.49 1.13
C PHE A 30 2.07 -3.91 2.35
N MET A 31 1.33 -3.62 3.42
CA MET A 31 1.85 -3.06 4.66
C MET A 31 2.71 -4.06 5.42
N ASN A 32 2.38 -5.36 5.35
CA ASN A 32 3.21 -6.47 5.86
C ASN A 32 4.56 -6.55 5.15
N SER A 33 4.65 -6.03 3.92
CA SER A 33 5.91 -5.94 3.18
C SER A 33 6.77 -4.73 3.60
N PHE A 34 6.25 -3.77 4.39
CA PHE A 34 7.01 -2.64 4.97
C PHE A 34 7.71 -2.98 6.29
N GLY A 35 8.11 -4.24 6.51
CA GLY A 35 8.99 -4.61 7.64
C GLY A 35 8.33 -4.61 9.03
N ALA A 36 7.03 -4.41 9.14
CA ALA A 36 6.31 -4.57 10.39
C ALA A 36 5.61 -5.94 10.44
N ARG A 37 5.79 -6.68 11.55
CA ARG A 37 4.82 -7.68 12.00
C ARG A 37 3.49 -6.94 12.18
N ASN A 38 2.66 -6.81 11.14
CA ASN A 38 1.39 -6.10 11.28
C ASN A 38 0.30 -7.06 11.74
N PRO A 39 -0.71 -6.50 12.42
CA PRO A 39 -1.89 -7.23 12.79
C PRO A 39 -2.61 -7.91 11.62
N SER A 40 -3.30 -9.01 11.92
CA SER A 40 -4.28 -9.62 11.03
C SER A 40 -5.57 -8.80 11.11
N ILE A 41 -6.13 -8.41 9.95
CA ILE A 41 -7.25 -7.47 9.91
C ILE A 41 -8.45 -8.10 9.23
N SER A 42 -9.57 -8.08 9.94
CA SER A 42 -10.87 -8.52 9.45
C SER A 42 -11.73 -7.32 9.07
N LEU A 43 -12.44 -7.44 7.95
CA LEU A 43 -13.23 -6.38 7.34
C LEU A 43 -14.71 -6.69 7.41
N PHE A 44 -15.52 -5.68 7.70
CA PHE A 44 -16.95 -5.88 7.94
C PHE A 44 -17.77 -4.83 7.19
N GLU A 45 -18.84 -5.25 6.50
CA GLU A 45 -19.72 -4.40 5.70
C GLU A 45 -21.18 -4.50 6.23
N ARG A 46 -21.86 -3.36 6.46
CA ARG A 46 -23.33 -3.27 6.63
C ARG A 46 -23.93 -2.13 5.79
N ARG A 47 -25.23 -2.27 5.47
CA ARG A 47 -26.02 -1.63 4.38
C ARG A 47 -26.43 -0.15 4.63
N CYS A 48 -26.31 0.65 3.55
CA CYS A 48 -26.98 1.92 3.14
C CYS A 48 -26.64 3.30 3.77
N PRO A 49 -26.57 4.39 2.95
CA PRO A 49 -26.00 4.53 1.61
C PRO A 49 -24.58 5.13 1.69
N LEU A 50 -23.63 4.54 0.95
CA LEU A 50 -22.23 4.95 0.78
C LEU A 50 -21.29 4.77 2.00
N ARG A 51 -20.87 3.50 2.19
CA ARG A 51 -19.58 3.06 2.79
C ARG A 51 -19.43 3.19 4.30
N ARG A 52 -19.88 2.17 5.01
CA ARG A 52 -19.67 1.98 6.45
C ARG A 52 -18.94 0.66 6.70
N VAL A 53 -17.64 0.61 6.37
CA VAL A 53 -16.74 -0.53 6.69
C VAL A 53 -16.17 -0.33 8.08
N ARG A 54 -16.21 -1.29 8.99
CA ARG A 54 -15.49 -1.22 10.28
C ARG A 54 -14.32 -2.19 10.27
N PHE A 55 -13.19 -1.77 10.83
CA PHE A 55 -11.99 -2.59 10.95
C PHE A 55 -11.91 -3.19 12.35
N LEU A 56 -11.84 -4.51 12.43
CA LEU A 56 -11.46 -5.22 13.66
C LEU A 56 -10.10 -5.87 13.41
N VAL A 57 -9.17 -5.64 14.31
CA VAL A 57 -7.74 -5.86 14.10
C VAL A 57 -7.22 -6.70 15.26
N THR A 58 -6.67 -7.88 14.97
CA THR A 58 -6.01 -8.77 15.94
C THR A 58 -4.51 -8.60 15.88
N ASP A 59 -3.77 -8.86 16.95
CA ASP A 59 -2.36 -8.47 17.15
C ASP A 59 -2.14 -6.95 17.03
N TYR A 60 -3.08 -6.17 17.59
CA TYR A 60 -3.20 -4.73 17.43
C TYR A 60 -1.96 -3.99 17.93
N LYS A 61 -1.42 -3.12 17.07
CA LYS A 61 -0.28 -2.25 17.40
C LYS A 61 -0.69 -0.79 17.30
N GLN A 62 -0.63 -0.06 18.41
CA GLN A 62 -1.02 1.36 18.50
C GLN A 62 -0.34 2.29 17.46
N LEU A 63 0.87 1.96 17.01
CA LEU A 63 1.59 2.72 15.98
C LEU A 63 1.04 2.50 14.57
N TRP A 64 0.42 1.37 14.31
CA TRP A 64 -0.01 0.97 12.97
C TRP A 64 -1.15 1.86 12.42
N PRO A 65 -2.26 2.11 13.15
CA PRO A 65 -3.31 3.02 12.68
C PRO A 65 -2.78 4.44 12.47
N LYS A 66 -1.83 4.88 13.29
CA LYS A 66 -1.18 6.19 13.16
C LYS A 66 -0.37 6.27 11.87
N LYS A 67 0.47 5.26 11.60
CA LYS A 67 1.32 5.15 10.40
C LYS A 67 0.50 5.22 9.11
N TYR A 68 -0.70 4.64 9.11
CA TYR A 68 -1.49 4.45 7.90
C TYR A 68 -2.84 5.17 7.86
N LYS A 69 -3.02 6.12 8.78
CA LYS A 69 -4.21 6.95 8.95
C LYS A 69 -4.78 7.54 7.65
N PRO A 70 -3.98 8.08 6.70
CA PRO A 70 -4.52 8.67 5.47
C PRO A 70 -5.30 7.66 4.61
N ILE A 71 -4.87 6.40 4.60
CA ILE A 71 -5.53 5.34 3.83
C ILE A 71 -6.75 4.83 4.58
N LEU A 72 -6.59 4.56 5.87
CA LEU A 72 -7.66 4.01 6.71
C LEU A 72 -8.90 4.91 6.72
N ARG A 73 -8.72 6.23 6.81
CA ARG A 73 -9.80 7.22 6.72
C ARG A 73 -10.52 7.29 5.37
N ARG A 74 -9.88 6.83 4.29
CA ARG A 74 -10.51 6.74 2.97
C ARG A 74 -11.30 5.45 2.78
N LEU A 75 -11.00 4.43 3.57
CA LEU A 75 -11.63 3.12 3.53
C LEU A 75 -12.78 2.99 4.52
N SER A 76 -12.70 3.69 5.66
CA SER A 76 -13.70 3.66 6.73
C SER A 76 -13.89 5.03 7.35
N CYS A 77 -15.13 5.31 7.76
CA CYS A 77 -15.50 6.46 8.58
C CYS A 77 -15.55 6.12 10.09
N TYR A 78 -15.26 4.88 10.48
CA TYR A 78 -15.27 4.42 11.87
C TYR A 78 -13.86 4.27 12.43
N ASP A 79 -13.79 4.35 13.75
CA ASP A 79 -12.58 3.96 14.47
C ASP A 79 -12.32 2.46 14.34
N ILE A 80 -11.02 2.16 14.34
CA ILE A 80 -10.51 0.79 14.31
C ILE A 80 -10.70 0.19 15.69
N VAL A 81 -11.30 -0.99 15.72
CA VAL A 81 -11.50 -1.76 16.94
C VAL A 81 -10.27 -2.65 17.13
N ASP A 82 -9.58 -2.44 18.24
CA ASP A 82 -8.61 -3.39 18.77
C ASP A 82 -9.38 -4.61 19.26
N PHE A 83 -9.26 -5.73 18.54
CA PHE A 83 -10.00 -6.94 18.87
C PHE A 83 -9.36 -7.71 20.04
N ASP A 84 -8.08 -7.47 20.33
CA ASP A 84 -7.36 -8.22 21.38
C ASP A 84 -7.76 -7.75 22.78
N SER A 85 -8.13 -6.47 22.91
CA SER A 85 -8.52 -5.85 24.19
C SER A 85 -10.03 -5.62 24.33
N ASN A 86 -10.81 -5.86 23.27
CA ASN A 86 -12.26 -5.64 23.27
C ASN A 86 -13.03 -6.91 23.63
N ASN A 87 -13.77 -6.87 24.74
CA ASN A 87 -14.62 -7.97 25.22
C ASN A 87 -16.10 -7.81 24.81
N ASP A 88 -16.41 -6.84 23.95
CA ASP A 88 -17.78 -6.59 23.53
C ASP A 88 -18.22 -7.59 22.44
N VAL A 89 -19.51 -7.90 22.41
CA VAL A 89 -20.09 -8.71 21.35
C VAL A 89 -20.43 -7.80 20.16
N HIS A 90 -19.73 -8.01 19.03
CA HIS A 90 -20.00 -7.29 17.79
C HIS A 90 -20.77 -8.16 16.78
N CYS A 91 -22.04 -7.84 16.55
CA CYS A 91 -22.84 -8.53 15.54
C CYS A 91 -22.65 -7.89 14.15
N PHE A 92 -22.48 -8.68 13.08
CA PHE A 92 -22.42 -8.19 11.70
C PHE A 92 -23.24 -9.06 10.77
N HIS A 93 -23.85 -8.44 9.75
CA HIS A 93 -24.62 -9.17 8.74
C HIS A 93 -23.71 -9.80 7.67
N HIS A 94 -22.53 -9.22 7.44
CA HIS A 94 -21.53 -9.73 6.52
C HIS A 94 -20.13 -9.53 7.11
N VAL A 95 -19.31 -10.57 7.01
CA VAL A 95 -17.95 -10.62 7.54
C VAL A 95 -17.01 -11.05 6.43
N ILE A 96 -15.88 -10.34 6.28
CA ILE A 96 -14.79 -10.71 5.39
C ILE A 96 -13.57 -10.97 6.27
N LEU A 97 -13.19 -12.24 6.36
CA LEU A 97 -11.97 -12.66 7.04
C LEU A 97 -10.79 -12.59 6.08
N GLY A 98 -9.81 -11.77 6.42
CA GLY A 98 -8.65 -11.48 5.59
C GLY A 98 -7.51 -12.49 5.74
N LEU A 99 -7.66 -13.68 5.15
CA LEU A 99 -6.63 -14.74 5.25
C LEU A 99 -5.93 -15.06 3.92
N LEU A 100 -6.38 -14.50 2.79
CA LEU A 100 -5.98 -14.91 1.44
C LEU A 100 -5.20 -13.80 0.71
N ARG A 101 -3.96 -14.15 0.33
CA ARG A 101 -2.98 -13.24 -0.29
C ARG A 101 -2.75 -13.49 -1.78
N ASP A 102 -2.74 -12.41 -2.57
CA ASP A 102 -2.19 -12.44 -3.93
C ASP A 102 -0.65 -12.41 -3.88
N ARG A 103 0.02 -13.29 -4.62
CA ARG A 103 1.50 -13.32 -4.67
C ARG A 103 2.05 -12.04 -5.32
N ASN A 104 3.27 -11.64 -4.97
CA ASN A 104 4.08 -10.67 -5.72
C ASN A 104 3.50 -9.26 -5.93
N LEU A 105 2.78 -8.70 -4.95
CA LEU A 105 2.27 -7.31 -5.01
C LEU A 105 1.41 -7.01 -6.25
N ILE A 106 0.67 -8.01 -6.75
CA ILE A 106 -0.30 -7.82 -7.82
C ILE A 106 -1.71 -7.97 -7.28
N ILE A 107 -2.66 -7.25 -7.88
CA ILE A 107 -4.09 -7.49 -7.66
C ILE A 107 -4.57 -8.30 -8.86
N ARG A 108 -4.85 -9.60 -8.64
CA ARG A 108 -5.33 -10.48 -9.72
C ARG A 108 -6.81 -10.24 -9.99
N ARG A 109 -7.21 -10.38 -11.25
CA ARG A 109 -8.63 -10.52 -11.57
C ARG A 109 -9.12 -11.85 -11.01
N HIS A 110 -10.28 -11.83 -10.36
CA HIS A 110 -10.87 -13.04 -9.80
C HIS A 110 -12.40 -12.89 -9.69
N PRO A 111 -13.21 -13.85 -10.16
CA PRO A 111 -14.67 -13.71 -10.21
C PRO A 111 -15.34 -13.43 -8.86
N THR A 112 -14.99 -14.18 -7.81
CA THR A 112 -15.60 -14.01 -6.47
C THR A 112 -14.88 -13.00 -5.59
N ARG A 113 -13.55 -13.06 -5.63
CA ARG A 113 -12.64 -12.27 -4.81
C ARG A 113 -12.53 -10.83 -5.30
N ASN A 114 -12.21 -10.63 -6.57
CA ASN A 114 -12.11 -9.32 -7.20
C ASN A 114 -13.16 -9.15 -8.32
N PRO A 115 -14.47 -9.23 -8.00
CA PRO A 115 -15.56 -9.23 -8.99
C PRO A 115 -15.60 -7.94 -9.81
N LYS A 116 -15.05 -6.85 -9.27
CA LYS A 116 -15.02 -5.52 -9.90
C LYS A 116 -13.77 -5.25 -10.72
N GLY A 117 -12.86 -6.22 -10.80
CA GLY A 117 -11.64 -6.08 -11.60
C GLY A 117 -10.72 -4.95 -11.14
N HIS A 118 -10.60 -4.72 -9.83
CA HIS A 118 -9.60 -3.81 -9.27
C HIS A 118 -8.21 -4.17 -9.79
N SER A 119 -7.40 -3.15 -10.01
CA SER A 119 -6.06 -3.28 -10.59
C SER A 119 -5.05 -2.48 -9.78
N MET A 120 -3.77 -2.80 -9.99
CA MET A 120 -2.67 -2.03 -9.42
C MET A 120 -2.73 -0.55 -9.82
N VAL A 121 -3.14 -0.23 -11.06
CA VAL A 121 -3.32 1.17 -11.51
C VAL A 121 -4.42 1.89 -10.73
N GLY A 122 -5.53 1.19 -10.44
CA GLY A 122 -6.58 1.72 -9.59
C GLY A 122 -6.11 1.95 -8.16
N PHE A 123 -5.30 1.02 -7.65
CA PHE A 123 -4.73 1.09 -6.32
C PHE A 123 -3.71 2.23 -6.14
N THR A 124 -2.76 2.40 -7.07
CA THR A 124 -1.81 3.52 -7.03
C THR A 124 -2.55 4.87 -7.10
N ARG A 125 -3.60 4.97 -7.92
CA ARG A 125 -4.48 6.15 -7.96
C ARG A 125 -5.18 6.40 -6.63
N PHE A 126 -5.65 5.35 -5.96
CA PHE A 126 -6.24 5.46 -4.63
C PHE A 126 -5.22 5.97 -3.60
N LEU A 127 -4.01 5.40 -3.56
CA LEU A 127 -2.94 5.86 -2.67
C LEU A 127 -2.55 7.32 -2.93
N ARG A 128 -2.44 7.70 -4.21
CA ARG A 128 -2.17 9.07 -4.62
C ARG A 128 -3.19 10.04 -4.01
N ARG A 129 -4.49 9.69 -4.04
CA ARG A 129 -5.57 10.49 -3.42
C ARG A 129 -5.54 10.43 -1.89
N ALA A 130 -5.20 9.30 -1.30
CA ALA A 130 -5.15 9.11 0.14
C ALA A 130 -4.06 9.99 0.78
N TYR A 131 -2.87 10.04 0.17
CA TYR A 131 -1.74 10.84 0.65
C TYR A 131 -1.70 12.27 0.09
N GLY A 132 -2.58 12.63 -0.85
CA GLY A 132 -2.61 13.98 -1.44
C GLY A 132 -1.44 14.24 -2.41
N LEU A 133 -0.94 13.19 -3.06
CA LEU A 133 0.22 13.25 -3.95
C LEU A 133 -0.16 13.90 -5.28
N ARG A 134 0.65 14.87 -5.72
CA ARG A 134 0.31 15.77 -6.82
C ARG A 134 0.58 15.17 -8.20
N ARG A 135 1.68 14.44 -8.39
CA ARG A 135 2.11 13.96 -9.71
C ARG A 135 1.39 12.67 -10.08
N ASP A 136 0.81 12.64 -11.27
CA ASP A 136 0.19 11.46 -11.87
C ASP A 136 0.95 10.90 -13.07
N ARG A 137 1.87 11.69 -13.66
CA ARG A 137 2.78 11.29 -14.75
C ARG A 137 4.24 11.73 -14.52
N PRO A 138 5.22 10.97 -15.02
CA PRO A 138 6.62 11.38 -15.04
C PRO A 138 6.83 12.57 -16.00
N LEU A 139 8.03 13.14 -15.95
CA LEU A 139 8.47 14.18 -16.88
C LEU A 139 8.54 13.56 -18.28
N ALA A 140 7.87 14.17 -19.26
CA ALA A 140 8.06 13.82 -20.66
C ALA A 140 9.34 14.51 -21.16
N LEU A 141 10.30 13.71 -21.62
CA LEU A 141 11.51 14.22 -22.27
C LEU A 141 11.10 14.97 -23.54
N GLY A 142 11.56 16.22 -23.69
CA GLY A 142 11.25 17.09 -24.82
C GLY A 142 10.10 18.09 -24.61
N GLU A 143 9.22 17.91 -23.62
CA GLU A 143 8.14 18.89 -23.34
C GLU A 143 8.65 20.13 -22.58
N ASN A 144 9.75 20.00 -21.82
CA ASN A 144 10.33 21.09 -21.05
C ASN A 144 11.85 21.11 -21.29
N SER A 145 12.29 21.83 -22.33
CA SER A 145 13.70 22.05 -22.62
C SER A 145 14.41 22.59 -21.36
N GLY A 146 15.29 21.80 -20.75
CA GLY A 146 16.10 22.18 -19.59
C GLY A 146 15.78 21.48 -18.26
N LYS A 147 14.68 20.71 -18.15
CA LYS A 147 14.41 19.94 -16.91
C LYS A 147 15.04 18.55 -16.97
N LYS A 148 15.84 18.21 -15.96
CA LYS A 148 16.40 16.88 -15.77
C LYS A 148 15.34 15.91 -15.21
N PRO A 149 15.29 14.65 -15.67
CA PRO A 149 14.45 13.62 -15.05
C PRO A 149 14.95 13.33 -13.62
N ARG A 150 14.02 13.16 -12.68
CA ARG A 150 14.32 12.92 -11.27
C ARG A 150 14.46 11.44 -10.96
N MET A 151 15.58 11.06 -10.36
CA MET A 151 15.86 9.69 -9.94
C MET A 151 15.92 9.61 -8.42
N LEU A 152 15.19 8.67 -7.82
CA LEU A 152 15.35 8.29 -6.42
C LEU A 152 16.10 6.99 -6.31
N ILE A 153 17.20 6.97 -5.55
CA ILE A 153 17.88 5.74 -5.14
C ILE A 153 17.49 5.43 -3.70
N ILE A 154 16.81 4.29 -3.47
CA ILE A 154 16.50 3.84 -2.12
C ILE A 154 17.74 3.18 -1.51
N SER A 155 18.32 3.85 -0.52
CA SER A 155 19.45 3.32 0.27
C SER A 155 18.96 2.43 1.42
N ARG A 156 19.86 1.60 1.95
CA ARG A 156 19.60 0.70 3.07
C ARG A 156 20.79 0.71 4.03
N ARG A 157 20.52 0.73 5.34
CA ARG A 157 21.55 0.54 6.38
C ARG A 157 21.80 -0.92 6.76
N GLY A 158 20.81 -1.79 6.59
CA GLY A 158 20.85 -3.20 6.99
C GLY A 158 21.44 -4.13 5.92
N THR A 159 20.68 -5.13 5.52
CA THR A 159 21.11 -6.13 4.52
C THR A 159 20.92 -5.65 3.08
N ARG A 160 21.61 -6.31 2.11
CA ARG A 160 21.50 -6.06 0.65
C ARG A 160 21.66 -4.58 0.29
N ARG A 161 22.83 -4.03 0.63
CA ARG A 161 23.19 -2.62 0.43
C ARG A 161 23.95 -2.46 -0.89
N LEU A 162 23.82 -1.29 -1.51
CA LEU A 162 24.74 -0.87 -2.55
C LEU A 162 26.04 -0.41 -1.89
N LEU A 163 27.09 -1.22 -2.01
CA LEU A 163 28.41 -0.90 -1.45
C LEU A 163 29.04 0.29 -2.17
N ASN A 164 28.77 0.43 -3.46
CA ASN A 164 29.23 1.50 -4.33
C ASN A 164 28.18 2.61 -4.54
N LEU A 165 27.30 2.86 -3.57
CA LEU A 165 26.20 3.82 -3.69
C LEU A 165 26.64 5.20 -4.23
N HIS A 166 27.74 5.74 -3.73
CA HIS A 166 28.30 7.02 -4.17
C HIS A 166 28.67 7.01 -5.66
N GLN A 167 29.28 5.92 -6.14
CA GLN A 167 29.63 5.77 -7.56
C GLN A 167 28.37 5.71 -8.42
N VAL A 168 27.34 4.98 -7.99
CA VAL A 168 26.06 4.89 -8.70
C VAL A 168 25.37 6.26 -8.78
N GLU A 169 25.33 7.01 -7.68
CA GLU A 169 24.78 8.38 -7.63
C GLU A 169 25.54 9.33 -8.57
N THR A 170 26.87 9.30 -8.54
CA THR A 170 27.72 10.14 -9.40
C THR A 170 27.48 9.81 -10.87
N MET A 171 27.46 8.52 -11.24
CA MET A 171 27.20 8.09 -12.61
C MET A 171 25.81 8.50 -13.10
N ALA A 172 24.77 8.34 -12.28
CA ALA A 172 23.42 8.76 -12.64
C ALA A 172 23.33 10.28 -12.86
N THR A 173 24.03 11.06 -12.04
CA THR A 173 24.09 12.53 -12.18
C THR A 173 24.79 12.94 -13.47
N LEU A 174 25.91 12.29 -13.80
CA LEU A 174 26.67 12.54 -15.04
C LEU A 174 25.87 12.19 -16.31
N VAL A 175 25.04 11.16 -16.25
CA VAL A 175 24.12 10.78 -17.36
C VAL A 175 22.94 11.76 -17.48
N GLY A 176 22.77 12.69 -16.54
CA GLY A 176 21.82 13.79 -16.66
C GLY A 176 20.58 13.69 -15.79
N PHE A 177 20.54 12.79 -14.80
CA PHE A 177 19.47 12.75 -13.81
C PHE A 177 19.67 13.78 -12.70
N ASP A 178 18.56 14.26 -12.13
CA ASP A 178 18.53 14.92 -10.82
C ASP A 178 18.33 13.84 -9.75
N VAL A 179 19.40 13.50 -9.03
CA VAL A 179 19.46 12.32 -8.17
C VAL A 179 19.17 12.69 -6.72
N THR A 180 18.27 11.93 -6.09
CA THR A 180 18.02 11.96 -4.65
C THR A 180 18.31 10.58 -4.07
N VAL A 181 19.09 10.52 -3.00
CA VAL A 181 19.30 9.29 -2.24
C VAL A 181 18.51 9.37 -0.94
N SER A 182 17.68 8.36 -0.65
CA SER A 182 16.88 8.34 0.58
C SER A 182 16.67 6.94 1.12
N GLU A 183 16.59 6.82 2.43
CA GLU A 183 16.24 5.57 3.10
C GLU A 183 14.74 5.59 3.44
N ALA A 184 14.04 4.51 3.09
CA ALA A 184 12.66 4.33 3.49
C ALA A 184 12.59 4.12 5.02
N ARG A 185 12.16 5.14 5.76
CA ARG A 185 11.95 5.07 7.21
C ARG A 185 10.51 4.71 7.54
N ASP A 186 10.35 3.86 8.55
CA ASP A 186 9.04 3.30 8.92
C ASP A 186 8.05 4.28 9.55
N ASN A 187 8.52 5.43 10.04
CA ASN A 187 7.71 6.36 10.83
C ASN A 187 7.12 7.53 10.03
N ASP A 188 7.47 7.71 8.75
CA ASP A 188 7.02 8.86 7.96
C ASP A 188 6.69 8.49 6.51
N ILE A 189 5.65 7.66 6.36
CA ILE A 189 5.20 7.20 5.03
C ILE A 189 4.72 8.35 4.18
N LYS A 190 4.01 9.34 4.74
CA LYS A 190 3.46 10.43 3.93
C LYS A 190 4.59 11.21 3.26
N ARG A 191 5.63 11.59 4.02
CA ARG A 191 6.78 12.29 3.46
C ARG A 191 7.55 11.42 2.47
N PHE A 192 7.75 10.14 2.78
CA PHE A 192 8.45 9.26 1.86
C PHE A 192 7.66 9.03 0.56
N ALA A 193 6.33 8.91 0.63
CA ALA A 193 5.45 8.85 -0.52
C ALA A 193 5.50 10.13 -1.36
N GLU A 194 5.62 11.31 -0.74
CA GLU A 194 5.84 12.58 -1.44
C GLU A 194 7.19 12.58 -2.18
N THR A 195 8.27 12.13 -1.54
CA THR A 195 9.59 11.97 -2.18
C THR A 195 9.50 11.03 -3.38
N VAL A 196 8.93 9.84 -3.22
CA VAL A 196 8.80 8.87 -4.31
C VAL A 196 7.91 9.41 -5.44
N ASN A 197 6.77 10.03 -5.11
CA ASN A 197 5.88 10.62 -6.12
C ASN A 197 6.51 11.77 -6.88
N SER A 198 7.52 12.42 -6.29
CA SER A 198 8.27 13.46 -6.96
C SER A 198 9.18 12.91 -8.06
N CYS A 199 9.52 11.62 -8.09
CA CYS A 199 10.53 11.08 -9.01
C CYS A 199 9.94 10.46 -10.29
N ASP A 200 10.77 10.37 -11.32
CA ASP A 200 10.47 9.76 -12.62
C ASP A 200 11.06 8.34 -12.72
N VAL A 201 12.16 8.10 -12.00
CA VAL A 201 12.85 6.81 -11.90
C VAL A 201 13.07 6.45 -10.44
N LEU A 202 12.82 5.19 -10.07
CA LEU A 202 13.15 4.61 -8.77
C LEU A 202 14.17 3.50 -8.94
N VAL A 203 15.30 3.59 -8.26
CA VAL A 203 16.34 2.56 -8.20
C VAL A 203 16.36 1.97 -6.80
N ALA A 204 16.21 0.65 -6.68
CA ALA A 204 16.28 -0.01 -5.38
C ALA A 204 16.74 -1.46 -5.50
N VAL A 205 17.42 -1.94 -4.45
CA VAL A 205 17.77 -3.36 -4.31
C VAL A 205 16.53 -4.17 -3.94
N HIS A 206 16.41 -5.38 -4.49
CA HIS A 206 15.30 -6.30 -4.25
C HIS A 206 15.01 -6.47 -2.74
N GLY A 207 13.76 -6.22 -2.37
CA GLY A 207 13.27 -6.42 -1.01
C GLY A 207 12.11 -5.49 -0.68
N ALA A 208 11.84 -5.38 0.63
CA ALA A 208 10.76 -4.57 1.19
C ALA A 208 10.74 -3.12 0.69
N GLY A 209 11.89 -2.48 0.52
CA GLY A 209 11.96 -1.09 0.07
C GLY A 209 11.31 -0.83 -1.30
N LEU A 210 11.28 -1.83 -2.19
CA LEU A 210 10.73 -1.71 -3.54
C LEU A 210 9.20 -1.55 -3.56
N THR A 211 8.50 -1.92 -2.48
CA THR A 211 7.05 -1.74 -2.35
C THR A 211 6.66 -0.27 -2.53
N ASN A 212 7.54 0.67 -2.16
CA ASN A 212 7.33 2.11 -2.33
C ASN A 212 7.08 2.55 -3.77
N GLN A 213 7.38 1.71 -4.78
CA GLN A 213 7.05 1.98 -6.18
C GLN A 213 5.58 2.33 -6.43
N VAL A 214 4.66 1.92 -5.55
CA VAL A 214 3.23 2.26 -5.70
C VAL A 214 2.92 3.75 -5.56
N PHE A 215 3.85 4.55 -5.02
CA PHE A 215 3.73 6.00 -4.90
C PHE A 215 4.25 6.74 -6.13
N LEU A 216 4.94 6.05 -7.04
CA LEU A 216 5.41 6.66 -8.28
C LEU A 216 4.24 7.13 -9.16
N PRO A 217 4.46 8.18 -9.96
CA PRO A 217 3.54 8.53 -11.03
C PRO A 217 3.32 7.35 -11.99
N ALA A 218 2.15 7.29 -12.63
CA ALA A 218 1.90 6.26 -13.62
C ALA A 218 2.87 6.42 -14.79
N ARG A 219 3.43 5.30 -15.28
CA ARG A 219 4.47 5.25 -16.35
C ARG A 219 5.88 5.66 -15.91
N ALA A 220 6.12 5.90 -14.62
CA ALA A 220 7.48 6.02 -14.09
C ALA A 220 8.24 4.69 -14.23
N VAL A 221 9.58 4.77 -14.17
CA VAL A 221 10.47 3.62 -14.34
C VAL A 221 10.93 3.10 -12.99
N VAL A 222 10.98 1.77 -12.84
CA VAL A 222 11.57 1.11 -11.68
C VAL A 222 12.76 0.28 -12.16
N VAL A 223 13.93 0.52 -11.56
CA VAL A 223 15.14 -0.28 -11.75
C VAL A 223 15.37 -1.10 -10.49
N GLN A 224 15.14 -2.40 -10.61
CA GLN A 224 15.35 -3.34 -9.52
C GLN A 224 16.72 -4.00 -9.64
N ILE A 225 17.54 -3.86 -8.61
CA ILE A 225 18.82 -4.55 -8.51
C ILE A 225 18.59 -5.85 -7.74
N VAL A 226 18.81 -6.99 -8.37
CA VAL A 226 18.68 -8.31 -7.73
C VAL A 226 20.08 -8.76 -7.28
N PRO A 227 20.33 -8.86 -5.96
CA PRO A 227 21.60 -9.34 -5.42
C PRO A 227 21.74 -10.85 -5.48
#